data_AF-A0A202E196-F1
#
_entry.id   AF-A0A202E196-F1
#
_cell.length_a   1.000
_cell.length_b   1.000
_cell.length_c   1.000
_cell.angle_alpha   90.00
_cell.angle_beta   90.00
_cell.angle_gamma   90.00
#
_symmetry.space_group_name_H-M   'P 1'
#
loop_
_entity.id
_entity.type
_entity.pdbx_description
1 polymer ?
#
loop_
_entity_poly.entity_id
_entity_poly.type
_entity_poly.pdbx_seq_one_letter_code
_entity_poly.pdbx_strand_id
1 'polypeptide(L)'
;MLIKKLQALFLLGTQFFKLIICKILRINRRNNSDFLNAYKNDHIFPIPKKHRGLMPDYSKCTYCYLCDAVCPELQIPNSTITPPSYLAGSFSRSLTDYHYFNISQTCSTCQKCQEACPQDIPLKELIELMQIKPQLLTSTS
;
A
#
# COMPACT_ATOMS: atom_id res chain seq x y z
N MET A 1 44.13 -6.35 19.37
CA MET A 1 43.09 -6.35 18.32
C MET A 1 42.56 -7.74 17.96
N LEU A 2 43.37 -8.80 17.94
CA LEU A 2 42.96 -10.17 17.57
C LEU A 2 41.87 -10.77 18.49
N ILE A 3 41.99 -10.55 19.80
CA ILE A 3 41.06 -11.09 20.82
C ILE A 3 39.63 -10.58 20.62
N LYS A 4 39.46 -9.29 20.28
CA LYS A 4 38.14 -8.71 20.00
C LYS A 4 37.50 -9.29 18.74
N LYS A 5 38.30 -9.61 17.72
CA LYS A 5 37.82 -10.27 16.48
C LYS A 5 37.38 -11.71 16.75
N LEU A 6 38.13 -12.46 17.56
CA LEU A 6 37.76 -13.81 17.99
C LEU A 6 36.48 -13.82 18.82
N GLN A 7 36.33 -12.88 19.76
CA GLN A 7 35.10 -12.71 20.54
C GLN A 7 33.90 -12.38 19.64
N ALA A 8 34.07 -11.48 18.67
CA ALA A 8 33.02 -11.16 17.71
C ALA A 8 32.64 -12.37 16.86
N LEU A 9 33.62 -13.14 16.36
CA LEU A 9 33.38 -14.35 15.57
C LEU A 9 32.63 -15.41 16.37
N PHE A 10 32.98 -15.59 17.64
CA PHE A 10 32.30 -16.53 18.54
C PHE A 10 30.86 -16.11 18.85
N LEU A 11 30.62 -14.82 19.11
CA LEU A 11 29.27 -14.30 19.31
C LEU A 11 28.41 -14.46 18.05
N LEU A 12 28.97 -14.18 16.87
CA LEU A 12 28.29 -14.40 15.60
C LEU A 12 27.98 -15.89 15.35
N GLY A 13 28.95 -16.77 15.59
CA GLY A 13 28.80 -18.21 15.44
C GLY A 13 27.71 -18.78 16.35
N THR A 14 27.73 -18.42 17.64
CA THR A 14 26.72 -18.88 18.61
C THR A 14 25.31 -18.39 18.26
N GLN A 15 25.16 -17.13 17.82
CA GLN A 15 23.89 -16.60 17.34
C GLN A 15 23.39 -17.34 16.09
N PHE A 16 24.29 -17.65 15.15
CA PHE A 16 23.97 -18.39 13.93
C PHE A 16 23.47 -19.81 14.22
N PHE A 17 24.19 -20.57 15.06
CA PHE A 17 23.77 -21.92 15.44
C PHE A 17 22.46 -21.91 16.23
N LYS A 18 22.24 -20.94 17.13
CA LYS A 18 20.98 -20.77 17.84
C LYS A 18 19.81 -20.56 16.87
N LEU A 19 19.96 -19.70 15.87
CA LEU A 19 18.93 -19.46 14.85
C LEU A 19 18.64 -20.71 14.01
N ILE A 20 19.66 -21.47 13.62
CA ILE A 20 19.50 -22.74 12.90
C ILE A 20 18.75 -23.76 13.75
N ILE A 21 19.15 -23.94 15.02
CA ILE A 21 18.51 -24.88 15.94
C ILE A 21 17.05 -24.49 16.17
N CYS A 22 16.75 -23.22 16.45
CA CYS A 22 15.37 -22.75 16.58
C CYS A 22 14.55 -22.97 15.30
N LYS A 23 15.15 -22.77 14.12
CA LYS A 23 14.50 -22.99 12.82
C LYS A 23 14.19 -24.47 12.57
N ILE A 24 15.13 -25.37 12.88
CA ILE A 24 14.97 -26.83 12.74
C ILE A 24 13.91 -27.34 13.73
N LEU A 25 14.00 -26.93 15.00
CA LEU A 25 13.07 -27.34 16.05
C LEU A 25 11.70 -26.63 15.98
N ARG A 26 11.49 -25.75 14.98
CA ARG A 26 10.29 -24.92 14.81
C ARG A 26 9.89 -24.13 16.08
N ILE A 27 10.85 -23.88 16.97
CA ILE A 27 10.63 -23.09 18.19
C ILE A 27 10.42 -21.64 17.75
N ASN A 28 9.38 -21.00 18.29
CA ASN A 28 9.07 -19.59 18.05
C ASN A 28 8.62 -19.24 16.61
N ARG A 29 7.96 -20.16 15.90
CA ARG A 29 7.23 -19.77 14.68
C ARG A 29 6.08 -18.85 15.07
N ARG A 30 6.28 -17.55 14.91
CA ARG A 30 5.16 -16.58 14.86
C ARG A 30 4.18 -17.09 13.81
N ASN A 31 2.95 -17.35 14.24
CA ASN A 31 1.93 -17.82 13.33
C ASN A 31 1.55 -16.67 12.39
N ASN A 32 0.99 -16.98 11.22
CA ASN A 32 0.57 -15.94 10.27
C ASN A 32 -0.49 -15.02 10.90
N SER A 33 -1.34 -15.56 11.79
CA SER A 33 -2.28 -14.79 12.60
C SER A 33 -1.59 -13.78 13.52
N ASP A 34 -0.48 -14.15 14.15
CA ASP A 34 0.27 -13.26 15.05
C ASP A 34 0.91 -12.11 14.30
N PHE A 35 1.39 -12.40 13.08
CA PHE A 35 1.87 -11.38 12.15
C PHE A 35 0.73 -10.44 11.75
N LEU A 36 -0.39 -10.95 11.24
CA LEU A 36 -1.53 -10.11 10.81
C LEU A 36 -2.09 -9.26 11.96
N ASN A 37 -2.16 -9.81 13.17
CA ASN A 37 -2.60 -9.07 14.36
C ASN A 37 -1.63 -7.95 14.74
N ALA A 38 -0.32 -8.15 14.62
CA ALA A 38 0.67 -7.11 14.91
C ALA A 38 0.56 -5.90 13.97
N TYR A 39 0.16 -6.11 12.71
CA TYR A 39 0.01 -5.05 11.70
C TYR A 39 -1.43 -4.58 11.49
N LYS A 40 -2.39 -5.05 12.30
CA LYS A 40 -3.81 -4.71 12.16
C LYS A 40 -4.06 -3.20 12.26
N ASN A 41 -3.36 -2.53 13.18
CA ASN A 41 -3.46 -1.09 13.39
C ASN A 41 -2.65 -0.27 12.38
N ASP A 42 -1.68 -0.89 11.70
CA ASP A 42 -0.86 -0.21 10.69
C ASP A 42 -1.58 -0.12 9.33
N HIS A 43 -2.77 -0.71 9.23
CA HIS A 43 -3.59 -0.75 8.01
C HIS A 43 -2.81 -1.24 6.79
N ILE A 44 -1.89 -2.20 7.01
CA ILE A 44 -1.12 -2.89 5.98
C ILE A 44 -1.92 -4.13 5.57
N PHE A 45 -2.75 -4.00 4.54
CA PHE A 45 -3.59 -5.08 4.04
C PHE A 45 -2.93 -5.80 2.84
N PRO A 46 -3.24 -7.09 2.63
CA PRO A 46 -2.81 -7.80 1.45
C PRO A 46 -3.42 -7.17 0.18
N ILE A 47 -2.57 -6.76 -0.76
CA ILE A 47 -3.04 -6.24 -2.05
C ILE A 47 -3.70 -7.37 -2.84
N PRO A 48 -4.93 -7.17 -3.36
CA PRO A 48 -5.62 -8.15 -4.19
C PRO A 48 -4.80 -8.47 -5.45
N LYS A 49 -4.86 -9.73 -5.91
CA LYS A 49 -4.04 -10.21 -7.05
C LYS A 49 -4.14 -9.29 -8.28
N LYS A 50 -5.33 -8.77 -8.58
CA LYS A 50 -5.62 -7.83 -9.68
C LYS A 50 -4.69 -6.61 -9.69
N HIS A 51 -4.38 -6.04 -8.53
CA HIS A 51 -3.64 -4.78 -8.44
C HIS A 51 -2.14 -4.95 -8.16
N ARG A 52 -1.65 -6.18 -7.95
CA ARG A 52 -0.23 -6.41 -7.61
C ARG A 52 0.72 -6.00 -8.72
N GLY A 53 0.37 -6.29 -9.97
CA GLY A 53 1.17 -5.94 -11.15
C GLY A 53 1.16 -4.44 -11.45
N LEU A 54 0.10 -3.73 -11.04
CA LEU A 54 -0.12 -2.30 -11.30
C LEU A 54 0.53 -1.39 -10.24
N MET A 55 1.09 -1.96 -9.17
CA MET A 55 1.74 -1.18 -8.10
C MET A 55 2.80 -0.19 -8.61
N PRO A 56 3.73 -0.57 -9.51
CA PRO A 56 4.71 0.37 -10.03
C PRO A 56 4.08 1.51 -10.83
N ASP A 57 2.96 1.23 -11.51
CA ASP A 57 2.27 2.22 -12.35
C ASP A 57 1.52 3.25 -11.52
N TYR A 58 0.93 2.86 -10.39
CA TYR A 58 0.28 3.81 -9.47
C TYR A 58 1.25 4.84 -8.90
N SER A 59 2.54 4.50 -8.76
CA SER A 59 3.56 5.41 -8.24
C SER A 59 4.15 6.40 -9.26
N LYS A 60 3.66 6.42 -10.50
CA LYS A 60 4.18 7.31 -11.56
C LYS A 60 3.61 8.74 -11.50
N CYS A 61 2.76 9.08 -10.53
CA CYS A 61 2.15 10.39 -10.44
C CYS A 61 3.20 11.49 -10.30
N THR A 62 3.17 12.46 -11.22
CA THR A 62 4.06 13.64 -11.24
C THR A 62 3.39 14.92 -10.75
N TYR A 63 2.17 14.82 -10.20
CA TYR A 63 1.37 15.97 -9.75
C TYR A 63 1.21 17.05 -10.84
N CYS A 64 0.90 16.66 -12.08
CA CYS A 64 0.65 17.60 -13.17
C CYS A 64 -0.77 18.19 -13.18
N TYR A 65 -1.69 17.66 -12.34
CA TYR A 65 -3.08 18.12 -12.17
C TYR A 65 -3.99 18.07 -13.42
N LEU A 66 -3.56 17.53 -14.57
CA LEU A 66 -4.42 17.39 -15.76
C LEU A 66 -5.68 16.57 -15.50
N CYS A 67 -5.56 15.49 -14.72
CA CYS A 67 -6.68 14.64 -14.35
C CYS A 67 -7.76 15.37 -13.54
N ASP A 68 -7.39 16.40 -12.78
CA ASP A 68 -8.32 17.21 -12.01
C ASP A 68 -9.07 18.19 -12.92
N ALA A 69 -8.36 18.81 -13.86
CA ALA A 69 -8.94 19.76 -14.81
C ALA A 69 -10.04 19.14 -15.68
N VAL A 70 -9.91 17.86 -16.04
CA VAL A 70 -10.89 17.13 -16.86
C VAL A 70 -11.98 16.42 -16.05
N CYS A 71 -11.89 16.44 -14.71
CA CYS A 71 -12.81 15.69 -13.86
C CYS A 71 -14.15 16.43 -13.70
N PRO A 72 -15.29 15.87 -14.16
CA PRO A 72 -16.59 16.53 -14.08
C PRO A 72 -17.09 16.68 -12.63
N GLU A 73 -16.75 15.72 -11.77
CA GLU A 73 -17.15 15.68 -10.35
C GLU A 73 -16.53 16.83 -9.54
N LEU A 74 -15.39 17.37 -9.98
CA LEU A 74 -14.75 18.54 -9.35
C LEU A 74 -15.33 19.87 -9.85
N GLN A 75 -16.07 19.85 -10.98
CA GLN A 75 -16.71 21.06 -11.54
C GLN A 75 -18.05 21.37 -10.87
N ILE A 76 -18.56 20.45 -10.04
CA ILE A 76 -19.78 20.65 -9.26
C ILE A 76 -19.48 21.66 -8.12
N PRO A 77 -20.26 22.75 -7.97
CA PRO A 77 -20.10 23.67 -6.87
C PRO A 77 -20.19 22.96 -5.52
N ASN A 78 -19.26 23.27 -4.61
CA ASN A 78 -19.15 22.63 -3.29
C ASN A 78 -18.87 21.12 -3.32
N SER A 79 -18.25 20.62 -4.40
CA SER A 79 -17.76 19.24 -4.43
C SER A 79 -16.76 19.01 -3.28
N THR A 80 -17.02 17.98 -2.48
CA THR A 80 -16.15 17.52 -1.39
C THR A 80 -15.31 16.32 -1.81
N ILE A 81 -15.34 15.96 -3.09
CA ILE A 81 -14.66 14.79 -3.64
C ILE A 81 -13.15 15.05 -3.67
N THR A 82 -12.38 14.05 -3.28
CA THR A 82 -10.93 14.12 -3.37
C THR A 82 -10.49 14.15 -4.84
N PRO A 83 -9.65 15.11 -5.25
CA PRO A 83 -9.14 15.17 -6.62
C PRO A 83 -8.36 13.92 -7.03
N PRO A 84 -8.51 13.43 -8.28
CA PRO A 84 -7.75 12.29 -8.79
C PRO A 84 -6.22 12.43 -8.65
N SER A 85 -5.67 13.64 -8.84
CA SER A 85 -4.23 13.88 -8.68
C SER A 85 -3.75 13.62 -7.25
N TYR A 86 -4.57 13.99 -6.26
CA TYR A 86 -4.28 13.80 -4.85
C TYR A 86 -4.36 12.32 -4.50
N LEU A 87 -5.38 11.59 -4.99
CA LEU A 87 -5.47 10.14 -4.83
C LEU A 87 -4.24 9.43 -5.40
N ALA A 88 -3.83 9.78 -6.63
CA ALA A 88 -2.70 9.14 -7.29
C ALA A 88 -1.35 9.48 -6.65
N GLY A 89 -1.13 10.73 -6.29
CA GLY A 89 0.14 11.17 -5.72
C GLY A 89 0.32 10.76 -4.26
N SER A 90 -0.77 10.72 -3.49
CA SER A 90 -0.72 10.28 -2.08
C SER A 90 -0.78 8.77 -1.93
N PHE A 91 -1.06 8.01 -3.00
CA PHE A 91 -1.21 6.58 -2.91
C PHE A 91 0.05 5.90 -2.36
N SER A 92 -0.13 5.15 -1.27
CA SER A 92 0.93 4.35 -0.66
C SER A 92 0.40 2.98 -0.25
N ARG A 93 1.34 2.03 -0.09
CA ARG A 93 1.01 0.66 0.36
C ARG A 93 0.37 0.65 1.75
N SER A 94 0.84 1.51 2.64
CA SER A 94 0.37 1.66 4.02
C SER A 94 -0.45 2.93 4.21
N LEU A 95 -1.36 3.25 3.26
CA LEU A 95 -2.13 4.49 3.34
C LEU A 95 -3.08 4.45 4.56
N THR A 96 -2.57 4.82 5.73
CA THR A 96 -3.31 4.96 7.00
C THR A 96 -4.40 5.99 6.87
N ASP A 97 -4.17 6.99 6.03
CA ASP A 97 -5.02 8.15 5.85
C ASP A 97 -6.15 7.91 4.85
N TYR A 98 -6.40 6.65 4.46
CA TYR A 98 -7.38 6.36 3.41
C TYR A 98 -8.80 6.80 3.76
N HIS A 99 -9.12 6.86 5.05
CA HIS A 99 -10.40 7.34 5.59
C HIS A 99 -10.68 8.82 5.27
N TYR A 100 -9.66 9.62 4.98
CA TYR A 100 -9.81 11.02 4.63
C TYR A 100 -10.14 11.24 3.15
N PHE A 101 -10.05 10.20 2.32
CA PHE A 101 -10.41 10.31 0.91
C PHE A 101 -11.91 10.15 0.72
N ASN A 102 -12.52 11.20 0.18
CA ASN A 102 -13.90 11.18 -0.25
C ASN A 102 -13.94 10.87 -1.74
N ILE A 103 -14.09 9.59 -2.05
CA ILE A 103 -14.14 9.11 -3.44
C ILE A 103 -15.59 8.91 -3.83
N SER A 104 -16.05 9.56 -4.91
CA SER A 104 -17.40 9.31 -5.43
C SER A 104 -17.55 7.86 -5.88
N GLN A 105 -18.72 7.27 -5.61
CA GLN A 105 -19.06 5.91 -6.03
C GLN A 105 -19.03 5.75 -7.56
N THR A 106 -19.26 6.83 -8.30
CA THR A 106 -19.29 6.85 -9.77
C THR A 106 -17.93 7.11 -10.40
N CYS A 107 -16.88 7.39 -9.61
CA CYS A 107 -15.61 7.90 -10.12
C CYS A 107 -14.92 6.95 -11.14
N SER A 108 -15.17 5.64 -11.05
CA SER A 108 -14.62 4.62 -11.96
C SER A 108 -15.28 4.53 -13.35
N THR A 109 -16.31 5.34 -13.62
CA THR A 109 -17.14 5.24 -14.84
C THR A 109 -16.70 6.12 -15.99
N CYS A 110 -16.33 7.38 -15.74
CA CYS A 110 -16.12 8.37 -16.83
C CYS A 110 -14.76 8.27 -17.54
N GLN A 111 -13.73 7.73 -16.89
CA GLN A 111 -12.37 7.47 -17.41
C GLN A 111 -11.57 8.67 -17.98
N LYS A 112 -12.16 9.86 -18.05
CA LYS A 112 -11.50 11.10 -18.54
C LYS A 112 -10.15 11.38 -17.90
N CYS A 113 -10.03 11.13 -16.59
CA CYS A 113 -8.79 11.36 -15.85
C CYS A 113 -7.65 10.45 -16.34
N GLN A 114 -7.95 9.21 -16.72
CA GLN A 114 -7.00 8.25 -17.26
C GLN A 114 -6.57 8.64 -18.67
N GLU A 115 -7.52 9.03 -19.53
CA GLU A 115 -7.25 9.50 -20.89
C GLU A 115 -6.36 10.75 -20.92
N ALA A 116 -6.51 11.64 -19.93
CA ALA A 116 -5.72 12.86 -19.82
C ALA A 116 -4.35 12.65 -19.15
N CYS A 117 -4.05 11.46 -18.61
CA CYS A 117 -2.85 11.25 -17.82
C CYS A 117 -1.61 11.02 -18.70
N PRO A 118 -0.60 11.92 -18.68
CA PRO A 118 0.60 11.77 -19.53
C PRO A 118 1.57 10.67 -19.04
N GLN A 119 1.29 10.05 -17.89
CA GLN A 119 2.10 8.99 -17.29
C GLN A 119 1.43 7.61 -17.42
N ASP A 120 0.30 7.55 -18.14
CA ASP A 120 -0.49 6.33 -18.34
C ASP A 120 -0.83 5.61 -17.02
N ILE A 121 -1.17 6.37 -15.98
CA ILE A 121 -1.54 5.82 -14.69
C ILE A 121 -2.93 5.17 -14.81
N PRO A 122 -3.10 3.90 -14.43
CA PRO A 122 -4.40 3.23 -14.41
C PRO A 122 -5.28 3.76 -13.26
N LEU A 123 -5.77 4.99 -13.42
CA LEU A 123 -6.52 5.73 -12.38
C LEU A 123 -7.82 5.03 -12.01
N LYS A 124 -8.48 4.37 -12.96
CA LYS A 124 -9.70 3.59 -12.70
C LYS A 124 -9.43 2.46 -11.70
N GLU A 125 -8.42 1.65 -11.95
CA GLU A 125 -8.03 0.53 -11.10
C GLU A 125 -7.49 1.01 -9.75
N LEU A 126 -6.83 2.16 -9.73
CA LEU A 126 -6.36 2.79 -8.50
C LEU A 126 -7.53 3.22 -7.61
N ILE A 127 -8.52 3.91 -8.18
CA ILE A 127 -9.73 4.34 -7.48
C ILE A 127 -10.51 3.13 -6.96
N GLU A 128 -10.66 2.08 -7.77
CA GLU A 128 -11.29 0.82 -7.35
C GLU A 128 -10.55 0.21 -6.15
N LEU A 129 -9.21 0.17 -6.18
CA LEU A 129 -8.40 -0.33 -5.07
C LEU A 129 -8.62 0.49 -3.79
N MET A 130 -8.76 1.81 -3.90
CA MET A 130 -9.03 2.68 -2.76
C MET A 130 -10.44 2.48 -2.18
N GLN A 131 -11.44 2.19 -3.02
CA GLN A 131 -12.81 1.91 -2.60
C GLN A 131 -12.97 0.56 -1.88
N ILE A 132 -12.22 -0.48 -2.29
CA ILE A 132 -12.27 -1.80 -1.63
C ILE A 132 -11.43 -1.88 -0.35
N LYS A 133 -10.47 -0.97 -0.17
CA LYS A 133 -9.57 -0.95 0.98
C LYS A 133 -10.28 -0.97 2.35
N PRO A 134 -11.36 -0.22 2.61
CA PRO A 134 -12.11 -0.35 3.86
C PRO A 134 -12.63 -1.77 4.12
N GLN A 135 -13.06 -2.48 3.08
CA GLN A 135 -13.59 -3.85 3.18
C GLN A 135 -12.47 -4.86 3.48
N LEU A 136 -11.25 -4.59 3.00
CA LEU A 136 -10.10 -5.45 3.27
C LEU A 136 -9.71 -5.44 4.75
N LEU A 137 -9.94 -4.33 5.46
CA LEU A 137 -9.67 -4.24 6.91
C LEU A 137 -10.65 -5.04 7.76
N THR A 138 -11.91 -5.15 7.32
CA THR A 138 -12.93 -5.93 8.05
C THR A 138 -12.87 -7.42 7.73
N SER A 139 -12.36 -7.80 6.56
CA SER A 139 -12.22 -9.22 6.16
C SER A 139 -11.08 -9.99 6.84
N THR A 140 -10.15 -9.28 7.49
CA THR A 140 -9.00 -9.87 8.21
C THR A 140 -9.23 -10.06 9.71
N SER A 141 -10.45 -9.79 10.21
CA SER A 141 -10.89 -10.05 11.59
C SER A 141 -11.77 -11.28 11.67
#